data_AF-A0A7X9KL99-F1
#
_entry.id   AF-A0A7X9KL99-F1
#
_cell.length_a   1.000
_cell.length_b   1.000
_cell.length_c   1.000
_cell.angle_alpha   90.00
_cell.angle_beta   90.00
_cell.angle_gamma   90.00
#
_symmetry.space_group_name_H-M   'P 1'
#
loop_
_entity.id
_entity.type
_entity.pdbx_description
1 polymer ?
#
loop_
_entity_poly.entity_id
_entity_poly.type
_entity_poly.pdbx_seq_one_letter_code
_entity_poly.pdbx_strand_id
1 'polypeptide(L)'
;GGCGFWNNDANWANSTALVKINNSVKSAAATAGVKVLDLAAAFNGRRLCENTVNLMENSGKANWTVAGAADSTEWIAQIRTLSTVFGPYYVQESLHPNWWGEKAIRNCVRQAYNAGVPKGGVCNRGTGLNANGEPNMTLV
;
A
#
# COMPACT_ATOMS: atom_id res chain seq x y z
N GLY A 1 -10.75 -4.42 -17.94
CA GLY A 1 -11.23 -3.33 -17.09
C GLY A 1 -10.02 -2.52 -16.70
N GLY A 2 -10.01 -1.23 -16.98
CA GLY A 2 -8.80 -0.41 -17.00
C GLY A 2 -8.20 -0.14 -15.63
N CYS A 3 -6.87 -0.18 -15.59
CA CYS A 3 -6.06 0.53 -14.61
C CYS A 3 -6.30 2.04 -14.78
N GLY A 4 -6.62 2.78 -13.70
CA GLY A 4 -6.76 4.24 -13.73
C GLY A 4 -5.45 5.00 -13.97
N PHE A 5 -4.40 4.30 -14.39
CA PHE A 5 -3.05 4.79 -14.60
C PHE A 5 -2.47 4.12 -15.85
N TRP A 6 -1.55 4.78 -16.55
CA TRP A 6 -0.93 4.16 -17.72
C TRP A 6 0.11 3.13 -17.27
N ASN A 7 0.09 1.93 -17.85
CA ASN A 7 1.03 0.86 -17.47
C ASN A 7 2.50 1.29 -17.60
N ASN A 8 2.84 2.04 -18.65
CA ASN A 8 4.21 2.53 -18.84
C ASN A 8 4.62 3.49 -17.72
N ASP A 9 3.73 4.38 -17.30
CA ASP A 9 3.96 5.30 -16.19
C ASP A 9 4.03 4.55 -14.85
N ALA A 10 3.16 3.55 -14.64
CA ALA A 10 3.18 2.70 -13.45
C ALA A 10 4.52 1.96 -13.32
N ASN A 11 4.96 1.36 -14.43
CA ASN A 11 6.21 0.62 -14.52
C ASN A 11 7.41 1.54 -14.30
N TRP A 12 7.41 2.72 -14.92
CA TRP A 12 8.46 3.72 -14.73
C TRP A 12 8.50 4.21 -13.28
N ALA A 13 7.34 4.52 -12.68
CA ALA A 13 7.27 4.95 -11.29
C ALA A 13 7.84 3.89 -10.35
N ASN A 14 7.39 2.63 -10.49
CA ASN A 14 7.79 1.52 -9.62
C ASN A 14 9.27 1.11 -9.79
N SER A 15 9.79 1.10 -11.02
CA SER A 15 11.15 0.61 -11.31
C SER A 15 12.23 1.69 -11.28
N THR A 16 11.85 2.97 -11.47
CA THR A 16 12.80 4.06 -11.66
C THR A 16 12.59 5.19 -10.63
N ALA A 17 11.42 5.84 -10.65
CA ALA A 17 11.20 7.03 -9.84
C ALA A 17 11.24 6.72 -8.33
N LEU A 18 10.47 5.72 -7.89
CA LEU A 18 10.42 5.31 -6.49
C LEU A 18 11.75 4.73 -6.02
N VAL A 19 12.49 4.02 -6.87
CA VAL A 19 13.84 3.54 -6.53
C VAL A 19 14.77 4.71 -6.21
N LYS A 20 14.77 5.76 -7.05
CA LYS A 20 15.59 6.94 -6.82
C LYS A 20 15.19 7.69 -5.54
N ILE A 21 13.89 7.91 -5.33
CA ILE A 21 13.36 8.59 -4.13
C ILE A 21 13.72 7.79 -2.86
N ASN A 22 13.47 6.48 -2.86
CA ASN A 22 13.74 5.62 -1.72
C ASN A 22 15.24 5.59 -1.39
N ASN A 23 16.12 5.55 -2.39
CA ASN A 23 17.57 5.58 -2.17
C ASN A 23 18.03 6.92 -1.57
N SER A 24 17.44 8.04 -1.98
CA SER A 24 17.72 9.35 -1.37
C SER A 24 17.30 9.39 0.11
N VAL A 25 16.10 8.90 0.43
CA VAL A 25 15.60 8.84 1.82
C VAL A 25 16.45 7.90 2.67
N LYS A 26 16.78 6.72 2.17
CA LYS A 26 17.65 5.75 2.87
C LYS A 26 19.05 6.30 3.13
N SER A 27 19.61 7.03 2.16
CA SER A 27 20.91 7.71 2.32
C SER A 27 20.85 8.76 3.42
N ALA A 28 19.82 9.61 3.42
CA ALA A 28 19.62 10.62 4.45
C ALA A 28 19.44 10.00 5.85
N ALA A 29 18.67 8.90 5.93
CA ALA A 29 18.48 8.16 7.18
C ALA A 29 19.78 7.57 7.72
N ALA A 30 20.63 7.01 6.83
CA ALA A 30 21.94 6.50 7.21
C ALA A 30 22.86 7.60 7.75
N THR A 31 22.90 8.76 7.10
CA THR A 31 23.65 9.94 7.59
C THR A 31 23.16 10.42 8.96
N ALA A 32 21.85 10.40 9.19
CA ALA A 32 21.25 10.82 10.45
C ALA A 32 21.31 9.76 11.56
N GLY A 33 21.72 8.52 11.24
CA GLY A 33 21.74 7.41 12.21
C GLY A 33 20.35 6.93 12.65
N VAL A 34 19.31 7.18 11.85
CA VAL A 34 17.92 6.77 12.17
C VAL A 34 17.55 5.44 11.53
N LYS A 35 16.59 4.74 12.15
CA LYS A 35 16.05 3.49 11.62
C LYS A 35 15.09 3.77 10.45
N VAL A 36 15.11 2.91 9.44
CA VAL A 36 14.22 3.00 8.28
C VAL A 36 13.16 1.91 8.36
N LEU A 37 11.89 2.30 8.30
CA LEU A 37 10.79 1.41 7.94
C LEU A 37 10.65 1.43 6.42
N ASP A 38 11.12 0.38 5.75
CA ASP A 38 11.03 0.27 4.30
C ASP A 38 9.69 -0.37 3.88
N LEU A 39 8.84 0.43 3.23
CA LEU A 39 7.52 0.03 2.74
C LEU A 39 7.51 -0.26 1.23
N ALA A 40 8.65 -0.17 0.53
CA ALA A 40 8.68 -0.24 -0.94
C ALA A 40 8.06 -1.52 -1.52
N ALA A 41 8.14 -2.63 -0.77
CA ALA A 41 7.57 -3.93 -1.15
C ALA A 41 6.27 -4.27 -0.40
N ALA A 42 5.80 -3.42 0.51
CA ALA A 42 4.71 -3.73 1.43
C ALA A 42 3.38 -4.04 0.72
N PHE A 43 3.20 -3.50 -0.49
CA PHE A 43 1.99 -3.69 -1.27
C PHE A 43 2.13 -4.68 -2.42
N ASN A 44 3.24 -5.40 -2.54
CA ASN A 44 3.42 -6.39 -3.62
C ASN A 44 2.27 -7.40 -3.65
N GLY A 45 1.62 -7.52 -4.81
CA GLY A 45 0.43 -8.33 -5.02
C GLY A 45 -0.89 -7.62 -4.67
N ARG A 46 -0.86 -6.36 -4.23
CA ARG A 46 -1.96 -5.48 -3.78
C ARG A 46 -1.81 -4.04 -4.35
N ARG A 47 -0.87 -3.81 -5.26
CA ARG A 47 -0.57 -2.47 -5.79
C ARG A 47 -1.71 -1.94 -6.64
N LEU A 48 -1.65 -0.64 -6.95
CA LEU A 48 -2.45 -0.08 -8.03
C LEU A 48 -2.17 -0.87 -9.32
N CYS A 49 -3.23 -1.35 -9.97
CA CYS A 49 -3.16 -2.08 -11.23
C CYS A 49 -2.43 -3.43 -11.14
N GLU A 50 -2.52 -4.07 -9.99
CA GLU A 50 -2.02 -5.43 -9.82
C GLU A 50 -2.89 -6.41 -10.61
N ASN A 51 -2.26 -7.36 -11.31
CA ASN A 51 -2.96 -8.29 -12.20
C ASN A 51 -3.61 -9.50 -11.48
N THR A 52 -3.44 -9.62 -10.16
CA THR A 52 -3.97 -10.74 -9.36
C THR A 52 -5.16 -10.35 -8.49
N VAL A 53 -5.48 -9.06 -8.41
CA VAL A 53 -6.61 -8.50 -7.65
C VAL A 53 -7.30 -7.44 -8.52
N ASN A 54 -8.31 -6.76 -7.99
CA ASN A 54 -9.03 -5.74 -8.77
C ASN A 54 -9.34 -4.51 -7.92
N LEU A 55 -9.72 -3.41 -8.56
CA LEU A 55 -10.33 -2.28 -7.88
C LEU A 55 -11.58 -2.75 -7.12
N MET A 56 -11.88 -2.11 -5.99
CA MET A 56 -13.04 -2.45 -5.16
C MET A 56 -14.32 -2.53 -5.99
N GLU A 57 -14.54 -1.57 -6.88
CA GLU A 57 -15.72 -1.47 -7.76
C GLU A 57 -15.83 -2.62 -8.77
N ASN A 58 -14.72 -3.25 -9.12
CA ASN A 58 -14.63 -4.31 -10.12
C ASN A 58 -14.39 -5.69 -9.50
N SER A 59 -14.26 -5.77 -8.17
CA SER A 59 -13.92 -7.00 -7.45
C SER A 59 -15.08 -7.98 -7.29
N GLY A 60 -16.32 -7.54 -7.57
CA GLY A 60 -17.54 -8.31 -7.29
C GLY A 60 -17.89 -8.41 -5.80
N LYS A 61 -17.13 -7.76 -4.91
CA LYS A 61 -17.43 -7.68 -3.47
C LYS A 61 -18.42 -6.56 -3.20
N ALA A 62 -19.33 -6.77 -2.24
CA ALA A 62 -20.38 -5.79 -1.92
C ALA A 62 -19.85 -4.47 -1.36
N ASN A 63 -18.82 -4.52 -0.51
CA ASN A 63 -18.07 -3.37 -0.01
C ASN A 63 -16.72 -3.84 0.58
N TRP A 64 -15.87 -2.91 1.03
CA TRP A 64 -14.52 -3.23 1.51
C TRP A 64 -14.46 -3.96 2.86
N THR A 65 -15.57 -4.07 3.60
CA THR A 65 -15.61 -4.71 4.92
C THR A 65 -16.02 -6.18 4.89
N VAL A 66 -16.53 -6.68 3.75
CA VAL A 66 -16.95 -8.09 3.64
C VAL A 66 -15.77 -9.05 3.62
N ALA A 67 -16.03 -10.31 3.97
CA ALA A 67 -15.02 -11.35 3.99
C ALA A 67 -14.30 -11.51 2.63
N GLY A 68 -12.97 -11.60 2.71
CA GLY A 68 -12.08 -11.73 1.54
C GLY A 68 -11.93 -10.46 0.70
N ALA A 69 -12.48 -9.31 1.10
CA ALA A 69 -12.23 -8.05 0.40
C ALA A 69 -10.73 -7.72 0.39
N ALA A 70 -10.05 -7.81 1.54
CA ALA A 70 -8.60 -7.57 1.65
C ALA A 70 -7.76 -8.38 0.67
N ASP A 71 -8.19 -9.61 0.36
CA ASP A 71 -7.44 -10.54 -0.49
C ASP A 71 -7.76 -10.38 -1.97
N SER A 72 -8.90 -9.79 -2.31
CA SER A 72 -9.40 -9.66 -3.69
C SER A 72 -9.28 -8.24 -4.26
N THR A 73 -8.92 -7.25 -3.44
CA THR A 73 -8.86 -5.85 -3.86
C THR A 73 -7.46 -5.26 -3.84
N GLU A 74 -7.20 -4.32 -4.73
CA GLU A 74 -6.06 -3.40 -4.63
C GLU A 74 -6.13 -2.61 -3.31
N TRP A 75 -4.97 -2.29 -2.74
CA TRP A 75 -4.84 -1.51 -1.51
C TRP A 75 -4.46 -0.06 -1.76
N ILE A 76 -4.38 0.34 -3.02
CA ILE A 76 -4.14 1.72 -3.46
C ILE A 76 -5.42 2.23 -4.12
N ALA A 77 -5.80 3.47 -3.83
CA ALA A 77 -6.91 4.13 -4.49
C ALA A 77 -6.53 4.50 -5.93
N GLN A 78 -7.37 4.11 -6.90
CA GLN A 78 -7.22 4.55 -8.29
C GLN A 78 -7.27 6.07 -8.43
N ILE A 79 -6.74 6.58 -9.54
CA ILE A 79 -6.92 7.98 -9.90
C ILE A 79 -8.39 8.26 -10.16
N ARG A 80 -8.90 9.31 -9.52
CA ARG A 80 -10.24 9.85 -9.76
C ARG A 80 -10.13 11.28 -10.23
N THR A 81 -11.00 11.65 -11.15
CA THR A 81 -11.20 13.03 -11.60
C THR A 81 -12.48 13.58 -10.99
N LEU A 82 -12.74 14.88 -11.15
CA LEU A 82 -14.00 15.49 -10.72
C LEU A 82 -15.23 14.79 -11.31
N SER A 83 -15.11 14.18 -12.50
CA SER A 83 -16.20 13.46 -13.15
C SER A 83 -16.30 11.98 -12.78
N THR A 84 -15.31 11.42 -12.05
CA THR A 84 -15.28 10.00 -11.65
C THR A 84 -15.20 9.78 -10.14
N VAL A 85 -15.21 10.86 -9.36
CA VAL A 85 -15.28 10.82 -7.90
C VAL A 85 -16.74 10.68 -7.45
N PHE A 86 -17.08 9.51 -6.92
CA PHE A 86 -18.42 9.18 -6.43
C PHE A 86 -18.32 8.41 -5.11
N GLY A 87 -19.40 8.35 -4.33
CA GLY A 87 -19.42 7.58 -3.08
C GLY A 87 -18.42 8.13 -2.03
N PRO A 88 -17.72 7.27 -1.27
CA PRO A 88 -16.86 7.69 -0.16
C PRO A 88 -15.46 8.15 -0.59
N TYR A 89 -15.24 8.41 -1.88
CA TYR A 89 -13.91 8.72 -2.41
C TYR A 89 -13.68 10.23 -2.57
N TYR A 90 -12.41 10.62 -2.48
CA TYR A 90 -11.95 11.99 -2.69
C TYR A 90 -10.86 12.00 -3.75
N VAL A 91 -10.84 13.02 -4.61
CA VAL A 91 -9.83 13.17 -5.67
C VAL A 91 -8.42 13.23 -5.09
N GLN A 92 -8.28 13.87 -3.93
CA GLN A 92 -7.03 14.04 -3.18
C GLN A 92 -6.41 12.71 -2.76
N GLU A 93 -7.24 11.68 -2.54
CA GLU A 93 -6.80 10.35 -2.12
C GLU A 93 -6.36 9.48 -3.31
N SER A 94 -6.36 9.99 -4.54
CA SER A 94 -5.82 9.29 -5.69
C SER A 94 -4.37 8.84 -5.41
N LEU A 95 -4.02 7.61 -5.77
CA LEU A 95 -2.71 6.98 -5.53
C LEU A 95 -2.35 6.73 -4.06
N HIS A 96 -3.18 7.15 -3.10
CA HIS A 96 -2.93 6.90 -1.68
C HIS A 96 -3.32 5.46 -1.30
N PRO A 97 -2.72 4.89 -0.24
CA PRO A 97 -3.25 3.68 0.37
C PRO A 97 -4.71 3.88 0.78
N ASN A 98 -5.57 2.92 0.42
CA ASN A 98 -6.97 2.93 0.85
C ASN A 98 -7.10 2.30 2.25
N TRP A 99 -8.33 2.08 2.72
CA TRP A 99 -8.59 1.51 4.05
C TRP A 99 -7.79 0.23 4.38
N TRP A 100 -7.61 -0.68 3.42
CA TRP A 100 -6.79 -1.88 3.62
C TRP A 100 -5.29 -1.58 3.60
N GLY A 101 -4.83 -0.69 2.71
CA GLY A 101 -3.44 -0.25 2.63
C GLY A 101 -2.99 0.47 3.90
N GLU A 102 -3.81 1.37 4.44
CA GLU A 102 -3.57 2.06 5.71
C GLU A 102 -3.50 1.06 6.88
N LYS A 103 -4.38 0.06 6.93
CA LYS A 103 -4.30 -0.99 7.94
C LYS A 103 -3.03 -1.84 7.84
N ALA A 104 -2.58 -2.15 6.63
CA ALA A 104 -1.32 -2.85 6.42
C ALA A 104 -0.12 -2.00 6.92
N ILE A 105 -0.06 -0.71 6.57
CA ILE A 105 0.95 0.20 7.10
C ILE A 105 0.86 0.30 8.64
N ARG A 106 -0.35 0.34 9.22
CA ARG A 106 -0.57 0.32 10.68
C ARG A 106 0.13 -0.88 11.35
N ASN A 107 0.08 -2.05 10.73
CA ASN A 107 0.76 -3.25 11.22
C ASN A 107 2.29 -3.10 11.14
N CYS A 108 2.82 -2.64 10.00
CA CYS A 108 4.24 -2.35 9.83
C CYS A 108 4.77 -1.34 10.87
N VAL A 109 4.03 -0.24 11.11
CA VAL A 109 4.39 0.80 12.08
C VAL A 109 4.42 0.25 13.51
N ARG A 110 3.49 -0.63 13.90
CA ARG A 110 3.55 -1.28 15.23
C ARG A 110 4.81 -2.10 15.41
N GLN A 111 5.17 -2.87 14.38
CA GLN A 111 6.38 -3.68 14.41
C GLN A 111 7.65 -2.83 14.41
N ALA A 112 7.65 -1.70 13.70
CA ALA A 112 8.76 -0.76 13.70
C ALA A 112 8.88 -0.05 15.05
N TYR A 113 7.76 0.35 15.67
CA TYR A 113 7.74 0.99 16.99
C TYR A 113 8.22 0.05 18.10
N ASN A 114 7.88 -1.24 18.00
CA ASN A 114 8.41 -2.32 18.85
C ASN A 114 8.39 -1.95 20.35
N ALA A 115 7.20 -1.61 20.86
CA ALA A 115 6.97 -1.23 22.25
C ALA A 115 7.88 -0.09 22.77
N GLY A 116 8.26 0.85 21.91
CA GLY A 116 9.10 1.99 22.27
C GLY A 116 10.60 1.75 22.10
N VAL A 117 11.00 0.62 21.50
CA VAL A 117 12.40 0.33 21.12
C VAL A 117 12.47 0.20 19.60
N PRO A 118 12.53 1.31 18.84
CA PRO A 118 12.33 1.28 17.41
C PRO A 118 13.31 0.38 16.66
N LYS A 119 12.80 -0.41 15.72
CA LYS A 119 13.60 -1.20 14.78
C LYS A 119 13.33 -0.79 13.34
N GLY A 120 14.37 -0.89 12.52
CA GLY A 120 14.25 -0.76 11.06
C GLY A 120 14.06 -2.12 10.42
N GLY A 121 13.76 -2.12 9.13
CA GLY A 121 13.60 -3.35 8.34
C GLY A 121 12.73 -3.13 7.11
N VAL A 122 12.50 -4.21 6.38
CA VAL A 122 11.60 -4.26 5.23
C VAL A 122 10.27 -4.85 5.65
N CYS A 123 9.18 -4.11 5.43
CA CYS A 123 7.85 -4.63 5.70
C CYS A 123 7.31 -5.42 4.49
N ASN A 124 6.99 -6.68 4.72
CA ASN A 124 6.47 -7.59 3.69
C ASN A 124 5.04 -8.01 4.01
N ARG A 125 4.25 -8.21 2.95
CA ARG A 125 2.87 -8.65 3.04
C ARG A 125 2.76 -10.17 3.27
N GLY A 126 1.99 -10.56 4.28
CA GLY A 126 1.55 -11.92 4.53
C GLY A 126 0.14 -12.21 3.99
N THR A 127 -0.43 -13.33 4.39
CA THR A 127 -1.80 -13.76 4.05
C THR A 127 -2.73 -13.65 5.25
N GLY A 128 -4.00 -13.31 5.00
CA GLY A 128 -5.01 -13.17 6.04
C GLY A 128 -4.88 -11.91 6.90
N LEU A 129 -5.69 -11.86 7.95
CA LEU A 129 -5.76 -10.74 8.88
C LEU A 129 -5.25 -11.15 10.27
N ASN A 130 -4.67 -10.21 11.01
CA ASN A 130 -4.34 -10.40 12.42
C ASN A 130 -5.56 -10.18 13.33
N ALA A 131 -5.39 -10.37 14.63
CA ALA A 131 -6.44 -10.16 15.63
C ALA A 131 -6.99 -8.72 15.70
N ASN A 132 -6.28 -7.73 15.16
CA ASN A 132 -6.73 -6.33 15.06
C ASN A 132 -7.50 -6.05 13.76
N GLY A 133 -7.77 -7.08 12.94
CA GLY A 133 -8.39 -6.96 11.64
C GLY A 133 -7.54 -6.17 10.64
N GLU A 134 -6.22 -6.22 10.77
CA GLU A 134 -5.26 -5.65 9.81
C GLU A 134 -4.71 -6.76 8.93
N PRO A 135 -4.36 -6.49 7.66
CA PRO A 135 -3.58 -7.45 6.89
C PRO A 135 -2.33 -7.88 7.64
N ASN A 136 -2.04 -9.19 7.59
CA ASN A 136 -0.81 -9.72 8.15
C ASN A 136 0.38 -9.13 7.38
N MET A 137 1.29 -8.51 8.13
CA MET A 137 2.53 -7.93 7.64
C MET A 137 3.67 -8.43 8.52
N THR A 138 4.89 -8.48 7.99
CA THR A 138 6.09 -8.86 8.73
C THR A 138 7.21 -7.88 8.45
N LEU A 139 7.75 -7.27 9.50
CA LEU A 139 8.96 -6.45 9.43
C LEU A 139 10.19 -7.33 9.68
N VAL A 140 10.97 -7.55 8.62
CA VAL A 140 12.21 -8.35 8.61
C VAL A 140 13.46 -7.49 8.46
#